data_AF-A0A7V5R3N2-F1
#
_entry.id   AF-A0A7V5R3N2-F1
#
_cell.length_a   1.000
_cell.length_b   1.000
_cell.length_c   1.000
_cell.angle_alpha   90.00
_cell.angle_beta   90.00
_cell.angle_gamma   90.00
#
_symmetry.space_group_name_H-M   'P 1'
#
loop_
_entity.id
_entity.type
_entity.pdbx_description
1 polymer ?
#
loop_
_entity_poly.entity_id
_entity_poly.type
_entity_poly.pdbx_seq_one_letter_code
_entity_poly.pdbx_strand_id
1 'polypeptide(L)'
;MLANAQCKQHKTQGLTHIDLTLEYVDLNHKPLDFAQISSDLIIRIPYITGSFFGKTENESVFLLKPDSNRKIYLNLLKKHKLMKKAASKISKKWRDLGLKASPKNTKISRLGTFAYDSSFQSINVLTGIKDPLTNFNLMLVYVNKKSRITGDVILGDEKYIHDISLPFKGFHWLITSRLSAKVFKIERYSNIDKAILELIDSTKGRE
;
A
#
# COMPACT_ATOMS: atom_id res chain seq x y z
N MET A 1 -23.70 -6.13 21.36
CA MET A 1 -22.81 -5.21 22.10
C MET A 1 -21.59 -6.00 22.54
N LEU A 2 -20.43 -5.79 21.91
CA LEU A 2 -19.16 -6.33 22.40
C LEU A 2 -18.06 -5.26 22.22
N ALA A 3 -17.54 -4.85 23.39
CA ALA A 3 -16.22 -4.29 23.69
C ALA A 3 -15.63 -3.19 22.79
N ASN A 4 -15.84 -1.95 23.24
CA ASN A 4 -14.82 -0.90 23.20
C ASN A 4 -13.56 -1.38 23.95
N ALA A 5 -12.42 -1.45 23.26
CA ALA A 5 -11.11 -1.02 23.78
C ALA A 5 -10.02 -1.28 22.74
N GLN A 6 -9.63 -0.24 21.99
CA GLN A 6 -8.22 -0.07 21.65
C GLN A 6 -7.86 1.40 21.84
N CYS A 7 -7.14 1.65 22.93
CA CYS A 7 -6.43 2.88 23.19
C CYS A 7 -5.46 3.10 22.02
N LYS A 8 -5.83 3.99 21.09
CA LYS A 8 -5.00 4.38 19.95
C LYS A 8 -3.75 5.03 20.50
N GLN A 9 -2.61 4.33 20.47
CA GLN A 9 -1.31 4.96 20.69
C GLN A 9 -1.20 6.18 19.76
N HIS A 10 -1.15 7.37 20.35
CA HIS A 10 -0.91 8.61 19.65
C HIS A 10 0.56 8.66 19.19
N LYS A 11 0.90 7.90 18.15
CA LYS A 11 2.19 8.06 17.47
C LYS A 11 2.26 9.49 16.94
N THR A 12 3.31 10.21 17.34
CA THR A 12 3.57 11.62 16.95
C THR A 12 4.26 11.73 15.59
N GLN A 13 4.54 10.60 14.93
CA GLN A 13 5.27 10.52 13.66
C GLN A 13 4.71 9.45 12.72
N GLY A 14 5.12 9.54 11.46
CA GLY A 14 4.89 8.53 10.42
C GLY A 14 5.45 7.16 10.78
N LEU A 15 5.02 6.15 10.02
CA LEU A 15 5.62 4.83 10.06
C LEU A 15 7.12 4.95 9.74
N THR A 16 7.94 4.33 10.58
CA THR A 16 9.40 4.32 10.43
C THR A 16 9.90 2.97 9.92
N HIS A 17 9.14 1.92 10.18
CA HIS A 17 9.36 0.57 9.71
C HIS A 17 8.04 -0.18 9.54
N ILE A 18 8.10 -1.29 8.80
CA ILE A 18 7.04 -2.28 8.67
C ILE A 18 7.69 -3.66 8.63
N ASP A 19 7.20 -4.59 9.43
CA ASP A 19 7.48 -6.01 9.37
C ASP A 19 6.41 -6.66 8.47
N LEU A 20 6.84 -7.20 7.34
CA LEU A 20 5.99 -7.94 6.44
C LEU A 20 6.20 -9.44 6.63
N THR A 21 5.12 -10.20 6.68
CA THR A 21 5.14 -11.66 6.54
C THR A 21 4.58 -12.01 5.17
N LEU A 22 5.25 -12.89 4.42
CA LEU A 22 4.73 -13.32 3.14
C LEU A 22 3.76 -14.48 3.27
N GLU A 23 2.67 -14.38 2.52
CA GLU A 23 1.73 -15.49 2.31
C GLU A 23 1.66 -15.77 0.81
N TYR A 24 1.62 -17.06 0.45
CA TYR A 24 1.42 -17.50 -0.91
C TYR A 24 0.03 -18.11 -1.02
N VAL A 25 -0.77 -17.66 -1.98
CA VAL A 25 -2.17 -18.06 -2.11
C VAL A 25 -2.57 -18.28 -3.56
N ASP A 26 -3.65 -19.02 -3.78
CA ASP A 26 -4.29 -19.16 -5.09
C ASP A 26 -5.19 -17.96 -5.43
N LEU A 27 -5.83 -17.98 -6.61
CA LEU A 27 -6.80 -16.94 -7.03
C LEU A 27 -8.03 -16.81 -6.12
N ASN A 28 -8.31 -17.82 -5.28
CA ASN A 28 -9.38 -17.82 -4.29
C ASN A 28 -8.88 -17.44 -2.89
N HIS A 29 -7.64 -16.94 -2.76
CA HIS A 29 -6.97 -16.62 -1.51
C HIS A 29 -6.79 -17.81 -0.55
N LYS A 30 -6.78 -19.05 -1.06
CA LYS A 30 -6.43 -20.23 -0.27
C LYS A 30 -4.92 -20.33 -0.14
N PRO A 31 -4.38 -20.58 1.07
CA PRO A 31 -2.94 -20.75 1.26
C PRO A 31 -2.37 -21.87 0.39
N LEU A 32 -1.24 -21.59 -0.24
CA LEU A 32 -0.42 -22.52 -0.99
C LEU A 32 0.88 -22.81 -0.23
N ASP A 33 1.51 -23.94 -0.56
CA ASP A 33 2.82 -24.26 0.00
C ASP A 33 3.90 -23.34 -0.59
N PHE A 34 4.56 -22.58 0.27
CA PHE A 34 5.63 -21.68 -0.11
C PHE A 34 6.87 -22.43 -0.65
N ALA A 35 7.01 -23.73 -0.38
CA ALA A 35 8.06 -24.55 -1.01
C ALA A 35 7.94 -24.56 -2.55
N GLN A 36 6.79 -24.17 -3.09
CA GLN A 36 6.55 -24.02 -4.53
C GLN A 36 7.08 -22.69 -5.10
N ILE A 37 7.40 -21.71 -4.25
CA ILE A 37 7.99 -20.45 -4.67
C ILE A 37 9.50 -20.63 -4.85
N SER A 38 10.03 -20.11 -5.95
CA SER A 38 11.46 -20.01 -6.23
C SER A 38 12.25 -19.41 -5.06
N SER A 39 13.38 -20.04 -4.73
CA SER A 39 14.34 -19.52 -3.74
C SER A 39 14.88 -18.13 -4.09
N ASP A 40 14.74 -17.70 -5.35
CA ASP A 40 15.18 -16.39 -5.83
C ASP A 40 14.04 -15.37 -6.00
N LEU A 41 12.95 -15.53 -5.25
CA LEU A 41 11.90 -14.53 -5.16
C LEU A 41 12.48 -13.15 -4.77
N ILE A 42 12.18 -12.15 -5.59
CA ILE A 42 12.55 -10.75 -5.36
C ILE A 42 11.29 -9.88 -5.34
N ILE A 43 11.11 -9.15 -4.25
CA ILE A 43 10.02 -8.18 -4.12
C ILE A 43 10.52 -6.79 -4.47
N ARG A 44 9.83 -6.16 -5.43
CA ARG A 44 10.06 -4.78 -5.86
C ARG A 44 8.92 -3.91 -5.37
N ILE A 45 9.29 -2.85 -4.66
CA ILE A 45 8.33 -1.86 -4.18
C ILE A 45 8.64 -0.54 -4.88
N PRO A 46 8.07 -0.27 -6.07
CA PRO A 46 8.24 1.00 -6.76
C PRO A 46 7.39 2.10 -6.12
N TYR A 47 7.64 3.34 -6.52
CA TYR A 47 6.83 4.48 -6.12
C TYR A 47 5.95 4.97 -7.29
N ILE A 48 4.80 5.54 -6.93
CA ILE A 48 3.83 6.17 -7.83
C ILE A 48 3.70 7.62 -7.39
N THR A 49 4.09 8.54 -8.26
CA THR A 49 4.17 9.97 -7.92
C THR A 49 2.83 10.67 -8.10
N GLY A 50 2.50 11.60 -7.19
CA GLY A 50 1.39 12.54 -7.37
C GLY A 50 -0.01 11.92 -7.42
N SER A 51 -0.16 10.67 -6.95
CA SER A 51 -1.41 9.93 -7.02
C SER A 51 -1.49 8.78 -6.00
N PHE A 52 -2.71 8.35 -5.70
CA PHE A 52 -3.01 7.06 -5.06
C PHE A 52 -3.12 5.90 -6.07
N PHE A 53 -3.39 6.19 -7.34
CA PHE A 53 -3.53 5.19 -8.40
C PHE A 53 -2.75 5.61 -9.65
N GLY A 54 -2.11 4.68 -10.35
CA GLY A 54 -1.45 5.00 -11.61
C GLY A 54 -0.23 4.15 -11.90
N LYS A 55 0.48 4.55 -12.96
CA LYS A 55 1.68 3.89 -13.43
C LYS A 55 2.82 4.10 -12.44
N THR A 56 3.59 3.04 -12.22
CA THR A 56 4.83 3.08 -11.46
C THR A 56 5.91 3.78 -12.24
N GLU A 57 6.78 4.49 -11.55
CA GLU A 57 8.08 4.86 -12.13
C GLU A 57 8.97 3.60 -12.23
N ASN A 58 9.90 3.57 -13.18
CA ASN A 58 10.75 2.40 -13.42
C ASN A 58 11.73 2.12 -12.24
N GLU A 59 11.95 3.09 -11.36
CA GLU A 59 12.82 2.94 -10.20
C GLU A 59 12.12 2.29 -9.01
N SER A 60 12.70 1.19 -8.50
CA SER A 60 12.22 0.54 -7.27
C SER A 60 12.74 1.26 -6.02
N VAL A 61 11.86 1.55 -5.06
CA VAL A 61 12.25 2.09 -3.74
C VAL A 61 12.95 1.00 -2.93
N PHE A 62 12.42 -0.22 -3.00
CA PHE A 62 12.97 -1.40 -2.35
C PHE A 62 13.12 -2.56 -3.34
N LEU A 63 14.19 -3.31 -3.14
CA LEU A 63 14.46 -4.61 -3.74
C LEU A 63 14.74 -5.55 -2.57
N LEU A 64 13.88 -6.52 -2.33
CA LEU A 64 13.84 -7.28 -1.07
C LEU A 64 13.82 -8.76 -1.36
N LYS A 65 14.53 -9.53 -0.56
CA LYS A 65 14.42 -10.99 -0.50
C LYS A 65 13.82 -11.35 0.86
N PRO A 66 12.80 -12.24 0.91
CA PRO A 66 12.34 -12.80 2.17
C PRO A 66 13.46 -13.54 2.90
N ASP A 67 13.45 -13.53 4.23
CA ASP A 67 14.28 -14.43 5.01
C ASP A 67 13.73 -15.88 4.98
N SER A 68 14.43 -16.82 5.63
CA SER A 68 14.01 -18.22 5.74
C SER A 68 12.67 -18.41 6.46
N ASN A 69 12.24 -17.43 7.24
CA ASN A 69 10.95 -17.40 7.94
C ASN A 69 9.88 -16.62 7.16
N ARG A 70 10.14 -16.30 5.89
CA ARG A 70 9.22 -15.55 5.01
C ARG A 70 8.91 -14.15 5.58
N LYS A 71 9.87 -13.53 6.25
CA LYS A 71 9.75 -12.17 6.78
C LYS A 71 10.55 -11.20 5.95
N ILE A 72 10.04 -9.98 5.87
CA ILE A 72 10.67 -8.83 5.23
C ILE A 72 10.62 -7.64 6.19
N TYR A 73 11.75 -6.99 6.38
CA TYR A 73 11.84 -5.76 7.15
C TYR A 73 11.94 -4.54 6.22
N LEU A 74 10.93 -3.67 6.24
CA LEU A 74 10.96 -2.40 5.52
C LEU A 74 11.46 -1.28 6.42
N ASN A 75 12.72 -0.86 6.25
CA ASN A 75 13.21 0.37 6.89
C ASN A 75 12.79 1.61 6.09
N LEU A 76 11.67 2.22 6.48
CA LEU A 76 11.11 3.39 5.79
C LEU A 76 11.94 4.66 6.00
N LEU A 77 12.59 4.80 7.17
CA LEU A 77 13.47 5.94 7.45
C LEU A 77 14.60 6.05 6.43
N LYS A 78 15.24 4.93 6.08
CA LYS A 78 16.31 4.88 5.07
C LYS A 78 15.85 5.35 3.68
N LYS A 79 14.55 5.29 3.38
CA LYS A 79 13.98 5.69 2.09
C LYS A 79 13.29 7.04 2.10
N HIS A 80 13.25 7.73 3.25
CA HIS A 80 12.57 9.01 3.39
C HIS A 80 13.11 10.09 2.43
N LYS A 81 14.44 10.14 2.21
CA LYS A 81 15.06 11.10 1.27
C LYS A 81 14.64 10.86 -0.18
N LEU A 82 14.64 9.59 -0.61
CA LEU A 82 14.19 9.18 -1.94
C LEU A 82 12.71 9.51 -2.14
N MET A 83 11.87 9.12 -1.18
CA MET A 83 10.42 9.37 -1.25
C MET A 83 10.08 10.85 -1.23
N LYS A 84 10.81 11.66 -0.45
CA LYS A 84 10.66 13.12 -0.47
C LYS A 84 10.99 13.72 -1.84
N LYS A 85 12.01 13.20 -2.54
CA LYS A 85 12.40 13.64 -3.88
C LYS A 85 11.35 13.23 -4.92
N ALA A 86 10.85 12.00 -4.83
CA ALA A 86 9.84 11.44 -5.72
C ALA A 86 8.44 12.06 -5.53
N ALA A 87 8.10 12.47 -4.31
CA ALA A 87 6.77 13.01 -4.02
C ALA A 87 6.48 14.29 -4.81
N SER A 88 5.31 14.33 -5.42
CA SER A 88 4.84 15.45 -6.22
C SER A 88 3.44 15.88 -5.76
N LYS A 89 2.99 17.06 -6.17
CA LYS A 89 1.61 17.49 -5.89
C LYS A 89 0.65 16.50 -6.55
N ILE A 90 -0.57 16.37 -6.01
CA ILE A 90 -1.67 15.64 -6.67
C ILE A 90 -1.71 16.06 -8.14
N SER A 91 -1.64 15.12 -9.09
CA SER A 91 -1.56 15.40 -10.52
C SER A 91 -2.78 16.20 -11.02
N LYS A 92 -2.66 16.87 -12.16
CA LYS A 92 -3.78 17.64 -12.75
C LYS A 92 -5.00 16.74 -12.95
N LYS A 93 -4.81 15.54 -13.52
CA LYS A 93 -5.87 14.53 -13.72
C LYS A 93 -6.70 14.30 -12.46
N TRP A 94 -6.06 14.05 -11.31
CA TRP A 94 -6.78 13.77 -10.05
C TRP A 94 -7.45 15.00 -9.46
N ARG A 95 -6.86 16.19 -9.63
CA ARG A 95 -7.50 17.44 -9.21
C ARG A 95 -8.75 17.74 -10.02
N ASP A 96 -8.69 17.51 -11.33
CA ASP A 96 -9.81 17.72 -12.25
C ASP A 96 -10.96 16.74 -11.94
N LEU A 97 -10.64 15.54 -11.46
CA LEU A 97 -11.61 14.57 -10.94
C LEU A 97 -12.19 14.90 -9.55
N GLY A 98 -11.75 15.99 -8.91
CA GLY A 98 -12.31 16.47 -7.64
C GLY A 98 -11.41 16.28 -6.41
N LEU A 99 -10.26 15.62 -6.54
CA LEU A 99 -9.35 15.38 -5.42
C LEU A 99 -8.56 16.63 -5.03
N LYS A 100 -8.55 16.98 -3.75
CA LYS A 100 -7.89 18.17 -3.21
C LYS A 100 -7.02 17.81 -2.03
N ALA A 101 -5.90 18.52 -1.87
CA ALA A 101 -5.07 18.44 -0.67
C ALA A 101 -5.03 19.81 0.02
N SER A 102 -5.10 19.77 1.35
CA SER A 102 -4.85 20.91 2.22
C SER A 102 -3.69 20.57 3.17
N PRO A 103 -2.59 21.33 3.18
CA PRO A 103 -2.32 22.53 2.36
C PRO A 103 -2.16 22.21 0.85
N LYS A 104 -2.42 23.21 -0.02
CA LYS A 104 -2.33 23.05 -1.50
C LYS A 104 -0.95 22.60 -2.02
N ASN A 105 0.11 22.82 -1.25
CA ASN A 105 1.48 22.41 -1.59
C ASN A 105 1.89 21.07 -0.96
N THR A 106 0.92 20.27 -0.50
CA THR A 106 1.14 18.87 -0.10
C THR A 106 1.68 18.09 -1.30
N LYS A 107 2.77 17.35 -1.06
CA LYS A 107 3.35 16.40 -2.01
C LYS A 107 3.12 15.00 -1.50
N ILE A 108 2.67 14.12 -2.38
CA ILE A 108 2.30 12.74 -2.09
C ILE A 108 3.07 11.77 -3.00
N SER A 109 3.29 10.57 -2.50
CA SER A 109 3.76 9.43 -3.29
C SER A 109 3.24 8.14 -2.65
N ARG A 110 2.76 7.20 -3.45
CA ARG A 110 2.34 5.88 -3.00
C ARG A 110 3.45 4.87 -3.27
N LEU A 111 3.65 3.91 -2.39
CA LEU A 111 4.45 2.73 -2.72
C LEU A 111 3.51 1.68 -3.33
N GLY A 112 3.83 1.27 -4.56
CA GLY A 112 3.25 0.09 -5.15
C GLY A 112 3.95 -1.16 -4.60
N THR A 113 3.30 -2.30 -4.73
CA THR A 113 3.88 -3.58 -4.33
C THR A 113 3.79 -4.49 -5.54
N PHE A 114 4.93 -5.09 -5.91
CA PHE A 114 5.02 -6.06 -7.00
C PHE A 114 6.03 -7.14 -6.59
N ALA A 115 5.70 -8.40 -6.80
CA ALA A 115 6.64 -9.49 -6.64
C ALA A 115 7.08 -10.00 -8.01
N TYR A 116 8.37 -10.33 -8.11
CA TYR A 116 8.98 -10.89 -9.31
C TYR A 116 9.78 -12.13 -8.91
N ASP A 117 9.63 -13.19 -9.69
CA ASP A 117 10.58 -14.29 -9.65
C ASP A 117 11.72 -13.96 -10.62
N SER A 118 12.97 -13.98 -10.15
CA SER A 118 14.13 -13.74 -11.01
C SER A 118 14.26 -14.77 -12.13
N SER A 119 13.71 -15.98 -11.93
CA SER A 119 13.80 -17.10 -12.86
C SER A 119 12.81 -16.97 -14.03
N PHE A 120 11.65 -16.34 -13.81
CA PHE A 120 10.59 -16.30 -14.82
C PHE A 120 10.54 -15.02 -15.65
N GLN A 121 11.28 -13.96 -15.30
CA GLN A 121 11.23 -12.63 -15.94
C GLN A 121 9.80 -12.03 -16.09
N SER A 122 8.76 -12.69 -15.58
CA SER A 122 7.36 -12.33 -15.70
C SER A 122 6.76 -11.99 -14.33
N ILE A 123 5.84 -11.03 -14.33
CA ILE A 123 5.03 -10.66 -13.17
C ILE A 123 3.97 -11.76 -13.01
N ASN A 124 4.30 -12.84 -12.30
CA ASN A 124 3.33 -13.94 -12.09
C ASN A 124 2.43 -13.71 -10.87
N VAL A 125 2.66 -12.62 -10.13
CA VAL A 125 2.11 -12.45 -8.78
C VAL A 125 1.49 -11.07 -8.61
N LEU A 126 0.15 -11.05 -8.48
CA LEU A 126 -0.55 -9.90 -7.93
C LEU A 126 -0.22 -9.82 -6.44
N THR A 127 0.22 -8.65 -5.97
CA THR A 127 0.55 -8.48 -4.55
C THR A 127 -0.29 -7.41 -3.90
N GLY A 128 -0.93 -7.79 -2.80
CA GLY A 128 -1.59 -6.88 -1.86
C GLY A 128 -0.85 -6.86 -0.54
N ILE A 129 -0.83 -5.71 0.14
CA ILE A 129 -0.44 -5.66 1.55
C ILE A 129 -1.73 -5.70 2.36
N LYS A 130 -1.84 -6.60 3.34
CA LYS A 130 -3.02 -6.76 4.17
C LYS A 130 -2.71 -6.56 5.65
N ASP A 131 -3.69 -6.11 6.41
CA ASP A 131 -3.63 -6.19 7.86
C ASP A 131 -3.91 -7.64 8.32
N PRO A 132 -3.03 -8.28 9.10
CA PRO A 132 -3.23 -9.64 9.60
C PRO A 132 -4.48 -9.82 10.48
N LEU A 133 -4.98 -8.76 11.12
CA LEU A 133 -6.12 -8.84 12.03
C LEU A 133 -7.46 -8.63 11.33
N THR A 134 -7.51 -7.68 10.39
CA THR A 134 -8.76 -7.25 9.73
C THR A 134 -8.88 -7.72 8.29
N ASN A 135 -7.79 -8.26 7.72
CA ASN A 135 -7.65 -8.63 6.32
C ASN A 135 -7.88 -7.45 5.34
N PHE A 136 -7.83 -6.21 5.82
CA PHE A 136 -7.99 -5.03 4.98
C PHE A 136 -6.78 -4.82 4.08
N ASN A 137 -7.05 -4.48 2.82
CA ASN A 137 -6.02 -4.07 1.87
C ASN A 137 -5.45 -2.70 2.27
N LEU A 138 -4.14 -2.66 2.47
CA LEU A 138 -3.37 -1.51 2.90
C LEU A 138 -2.64 -0.86 1.71
N MET A 139 -2.70 0.47 1.66
CA MET A 139 -1.88 1.28 0.76
C MET A 139 -0.90 2.11 1.56
N LEU A 140 0.39 1.97 1.26
CA LEU A 140 1.42 2.78 1.92
C LEU A 140 1.62 4.10 1.17
N VAL A 141 1.37 5.22 1.84
CA VAL A 141 1.50 6.56 1.26
C VAL A 141 2.46 7.41 2.06
N TYR A 142 3.35 8.10 1.35
CA TYR A 142 4.20 9.15 1.87
C TYR A 142 3.58 10.54 1.66
N VAL A 143 3.64 11.39 2.69
CA VAL A 143 3.36 12.83 2.57
C VAL A 143 4.47 13.70 3.16
N ASN A 144 4.76 14.81 2.49
CA ASN A 144 5.85 15.70 2.90
C ASN A 144 5.52 16.58 4.14
N LYS A 145 4.24 16.67 4.53
CA LYS A 145 3.77 17.49 5.65
C LYS A 145 2.42 17.00 6.18
N LYS A 146 2.03 17.50 7.36
CA LYS A 146 0.66 17.37 7.86
C LYS A 146 -0.32 17.86 6.79
N SER A 147 -1.28 17.03 6.45
CA SER A 147 -2.21 17.30 5.37
C SER A 147 -3.55 16.62 5.56
N ARG A 148 -4.56 17.09 4.85
CA ARG A 148 -5.84 16.40 4.63
C ARG A 148 -6.08 16.30 3.14
N ILE A 149 -6.49 15.12 2.68
CA ILE A 149 -6.84 14.88 1.28
C ILE A 149 -8.32 14.54 1.23
N THR A 150 -9.08 15.31 0.45
CA THR A 150 -10.53 15.19 0.35
C THR A 150 -11.01 15.19 -1.09
N GLY A 151 -12.21 14.67 -1.32
CA GLY A 151 -12.90 14.72 -2.60
C GLY A 151 -13.39 13.35 -3.03
N ASP A 152 -14.29 13.35 -3.99
CA ASP A 152 -14.86 12.14 -4.56
C ASP A 152 -14.30 11.98 -5.96
N VAL A 153 -13.82 10.79 -6.30
CA VAL A 153 -13.32 10.48 -7.64
C VAL A 153 -14.13 9.33 -8.21
N ILE A 154 -14.61 9.50 -9.43
CA ILE A 154 -15.34 8.46 -10.17
C ILE A 154 -14.38 7.85 -11.19
N LEU A 155 -14.23 6.52 -11.16
CA LEU A 155 -13.44 5.75 -12.10
C LEU A 155 -14.31 4.62 -12.66
N GLY A 156 -14.67 4.72 -13.94
CA GLY A 156 -15.68 3.83 -14.51
C GLY A 156 -17.03 4.04 -13.82
N ASP A 157 -17.60 2.97 -13.27
CA ASP A 157 -18.85 2.98 -12.51
C ASP A 157 -18.64 3.03 -10.98
N GLU A 158 -17.39 3.11 -10.51
CA GLU A 158 -17.04 3.13 -9.10
C GLU A 158 -16.77 4.55 -8.59
N LYS A 159 -17.27 4.84 -7.38
CA LYS A 159 -17.05 6.08 -6.65
C LYS A 159 -16.11 5.86 -5.48
N TYR A 160 -15.02 6.62 -5.44
CA TYR A 160 -14.02 6.63 -4.37
C TYR A 160 -14.11 7.93 -3.56
N ILE A 161 -14.64 7.84 -2.35
CA ILE A 161 -14.77 8.94 -1.40
C ILE A 161 -13.47 9.05 -0.61
N HIS A 162 -12.80 10.20 -0.66
CA HIS A 162 -11.57 10.46 0.08
C HIS A 162 -11.88 11.40 1.24
N ASP A 163 -11.62 10.96 2.46
CA ASP A 163 -11.50 11.83 3.63
C ASP A 163 -10.33 11.37 4.50
N ILE A 164 -9.14 11.78 4.09
CA ILE A 164 -7.89 11.25 4.60
C ILE A 164 -7.19 12.33 5.42
N SER A 165 -7.18 12.18 6.74
CA SER A 165 -6.40 13.04 7.64
C SER A 165 -5.03 12.45 7.92
N LEU A 166 -3.97 13.18 7.57
CA LEU A 166 -2.57 12.79 7.72
C LEU A 166 -1.89 13.76 8.69
N PRO A 167 -1.99 13.54 10.01
CA PRO A 167 -1.57 14.48 11.05
C PRO A 167 -0.08 14.85 11.07
N PHE A 168 0.78 14.11 10.37
CA PHE A 168 2.23 14.31 10.36
C PHE A 168 2.85 14.00 8.99
N LYS A 169 4.07 14.48 8.77
CA LYS A 169 4.90 14.09 7.62
C LYS A 169 5.32 12.62 7.74
N GLY A 170 5.63 11.99 6.61
CA GLY A 170 6.16 10.63 6.56
C GLY A 170 5.17 9.64 5.95
N PHE A 171 5.33 8.37 6.31
CA PHE A 171 4.55 7.26 5.77
C PHE A 171 3.31 6.97 6.62
N HIS A 172 2.21 6.61 5.94
CA HIS A 172 0.93 6.30 6.54
C HIS A 172 0.30 5.14 5.79
N TRP A 173 -0.42 4.29 6.53
CA TRP A 173 -1.34 3.34 5.93
C TRP A 173 -2.65 4.01 5.59
N LEU A 174 -3.16 3.70 4.41
CA LEU A 174 -4.55 3.95 4.01
C LEU A 174 -5.23 2.62 3.77
N ILE A 175 -6.54 2.57 3.98
CA ILE A 175 -7.40 1.46 3.59
C ILE A 175 -8.43 1.92 2.57
N THR A 176 -8.94 0.97 1.78
CA THR A 176 -10.12 1.16 0.94
C THR A 176 -11.24 0.29 1.47
N SER A 177 -12.24 0.91 2.09
CA SER A 177 -13.41 0.24 2.66
C SER A 177 -14.56 0.29 1.67
N ARG A 178 -15.23 -0.83 1.41
CA ARG A 178 -16.43 -0.87 0.57
C ARG A 178 -17.64 -0.42 1.39
N LEU A 179 -18.30 0.65 0.97
CA LEU A 179 -19.56 1.14 1.58
C LEU A 179 -20.79 0.56 0.88
N SER A 180 -20.70 0.34 -0.43
CA SER A 180 -21.73 -0.34 -1.23
C SER A 180 -21.10 -1.00 -2.46
N ALA A 181 -21.91 -1.64 -3.32
CA ALA A 181 -21.42 -2.34 -4.51
C ALA A 181 -20.44 -1.51 -5.35
N LYS A 182 -20.69 -0.20 -5.50
CA LYS A 182 -19.90 0.71 -6.34
C LYS A 182 -19.34 1.92 -5.59
N VAL A 183 -19.41 1.94 -4.26
CA VAL A 183 -18.95 3.07 -3.45
C VAL A 183 -17.91 2.59 -2.44
N PHE A 184 -16.75 3.22 -2.49
CA PHE A 184 -15.60 2.93 -1.66
C PHE A 184 -15.18 4.18 -0.91
N LYS A 185 -14.65 4.00 0.31
CA LYS A 185 -14.09 5.06 1.13
C LYS A 185 -12.61 4.80 1.33
N ILE A 186 -11.79 5.81 1.05
CA ILE A 186 -10.37 5.81 1.36
C ILE A 186 -10.15 6.66 2.60
N GLU A 187 -9.56 6.04 3.61
CA GLU A 187 -9.27 6.69 4.88
C GLU A 187 -7.93 6.25 5.44
N ARG A 188 -7.39 7.07 6.36
CA ARG A 188 -6.17 6.70 7.06
C ARG A 188 -6.44 5.52 7.98
N TYR A 189 -5.58 4.52 7.92
CA TYR A 189 -5.59 3.37 8.80
C TYR A 189 -4.68 3.57 10.02
N SER A 190 -4.90 2.78 11.07
CA SER A 190 -4.06 2.81 12.27
C SER A 190 -2.60 2.47 11.92
N ASN A 191 -1.66 2.98 12.72
CA ASN A 191 -0.22 2.77 12.51
C ASN A 191 0.20 1.37 12.99
N ILE A 192 -0.28 0.34 12.30
CA ILE A 192 0.23 -1.03 12.44
C ILE A 192 1.65 -1.09 11.85
N ASP A 193 2.54 -1.77 12.53
CA ASP A 193 3.92 -2.04 12.10
C ASP A 193 4.08 -3.46 11.55
N LYS A 194 3.05 -4.31 11.65
CA LYS A 194 3.03 -5.65 11.06
C LYS A 194 1.96 -5.73 9.97
N ALA A 195 2.31 -6.29 8.83
CA ALA A 195 1.38 -6.54 7.74
C ALA A 195 1.72 -7.84 7.01
N ILE A 196 0.76 -8.35 6.24
CA ILE A 196 0.94 -9.50 5.35
C ILE A 196 1.21 -8.97 3.96
N LEU A 197 2.22 -9.50 3.29
CA LEU A 197 2.42 -9.35 1.86
C LEU A 197 1.91 -10.62 1.18
N GLU A 198 0.74 -10.53 0.58
CA GLU A 198 0.14 -11.66 -0.11
C GLU A 198 0.69 -11.75 -1.53
N LEU A 199 1.11 -12.96 -1.91
CA LEU A 199 1.57 -13.34 -3.22
C LEU A 199 0.51 -14.27 -3.84
N ILE A 200 -0.20 -13.79 -4.87
CA ILE A 200 -1.24 -14.58 -5.54
C ILE A 200 -0.67 -15.32 -6.75
N ASP A 201 -0.74 -16.64 -6.77
CA ASP A 201 -0.43 -17.47 -7.94
C ASP A 201 -1.56 -17.38 -8.97
N SER A 202 -1.31 -16.69 -10.07
CA SER A 202 -2.30 -16.54 -11.15
C SER A 202 -2.42 -17.77 -12.06
N THR A 203 -1.56 -18.78 -11.90
CA THR A 203 -1.57 -20.02 -12.68
C THR A 203 -2.43 -21.12 -12.05
N LYS A 204 -2.66 -21.04 -10.73
CA LYS A 204 -3.46 -21.99 -9.94
C LYS A 204 -4.85 -21.40 -9.67
N GLY A 205 -5.85 -21.83 -10.44
CA GLY A 205 -7.25 -21.37 -10.28
C GLY A 205 -8.07 -21.26 -11.56
N ARG A 206 -7.62 -21.88 -12.65
CA ARG A 206 -8.38 -22.01 -13.92
C ARG A 206 -8.94 -23.41 -14.15
N GLU A 207 -9.06 -24.22 -13.09
CA GLU A 207 -9.71 -25.54 -13.14
C GLU A 207 -11.22 -25.42 -12.92
#